data_AF-A0A6L2PFM2-F1
#
_entry.id   AF-A0A6L2PFM2-F1
#
_cell.length_a   1.000
_cell.length_b   1.000
_cell.length_c   1.000
_cell.angle_alpha   90.00
_cell.angle_beta   90.00
_cell.angle_gamma   90.00
#
_symmetry.space_group_name_H-M   'P 1'
#
loop_
_entity.id
_entity.type
_entity.pdbx_description
1 polymer ?
#
loop_
_entity_poly.entity_id
_entity_poly.type
_entity_poly.pdbx_seq_one_letter_code
_entity_poly.pdbx_strand_id
1 'polypeptide(L)'
;MLKEAFKDEAMGKTQVYEWFNPFKRGEMSVEDQLRSGGPSTSRSDENVEKVRQAVLEDRRPAIDEITEITGVSWSTCQRVLTEDLMMKRVAAKFVSRLLTEEP
;
A
#
# COMPACT_ATOMS: atom_id res chain seq x y z
N MET A 1 9.75 -34.44 24.94
CA MET A 1 8.81 -34.21 23.82
C MET A 1 9.25 -33.14 22.83
N LEU A 2 8.91 -31.84 22.93
CA LEU A 2 9.30 -30.87 21.87
C LEU A 2 10.83 -30.72 21.70
N LYS A 3 11.57 -30.49 22.79
CA LYS A 3 13.05 -30.45 22.77
C LYS A 3 13.70 -31.78 22.43
N GLU A 4 12.98 -32.88 22.62
CA GLU A 4 13.48 -34.22 22.35
C GLU A 4 13.34 -34.57 20.87
N ALA A 5 12.26 -34.12 20.24
CA ALA A 5 12.01 -34.27 18.81
C ALA A 5 12.79 -33.26 17.96
N PHE A 6 12.88 -32.00 18.39
CA PHE A 6 13.41 -30.88 17.58
C PHE A 6 14.73 -30.28 18.10
N LYS A 7 15.25 -30.77 19.23
CA LYS A 7 16.54 -30.33 19.82
C LYS A 7 16.65 -28.81 19.89
N ASP A 8 17.63 -28.24 19.19
CA ASP A 8 17.97 -26.82 19.22
C ASP A 8 17.01 -25.95 18.39
N GLU A 9 16.25 -26.56 17.48
CA GLU A 9 15.20 -25.89 16.70
C GLU A 9 13.85 -25.86 17.43
N ALA A 10 13.78 -26.44 18.63
CA ALA A 10 12.56 -26.45 19.42
C ALA A 10 12.20 -25.03 19.90
N MET A 11 10.93 -24.70 19.77
CA MET A 11 10.35 -23.45 20.28
C MET A 11 10.68 -23.22 21.77
N GLY A 12 10.96 -21.97 22.12
CA GLY A 12 11.25 -21.58 23.50
C GLY A 12 10.08 -21.84 24.44
N LYS A 13 10.37 -22.10 25.72
CA LYS A 13 9.34 -22.40 26.74
C LYS A 13 8.26 -21.31 26.80
N THR A 14 8.63 -20.04 26.69
CA THR A 14 7.69 -18.90 26.71
C THR A 14 6.72 -18.94 25.54
N GLN A 15 7.21 -19.13 24.31
CA GLN A 15 6.38 -19.19 23.10
C GLN A 15 5.39 -20.37 23.17
N VAL A 16 5.82 -21.52 23.71
CA VAL A 16 4.91 -22.67 23.92
C VAL A 16 3.75 -22.32 24.85
N TYR A 17 3.97 -21.51 25.89
CA TYR A 17 2.89 -21.05 26.76
C TYR A 17 1.99 -19.99 26.12
N GLU A 18 2.56 -19.10 25.29
CA GLU A 18 1.76 -18.13 24.53
C GLU A 18 0.76 -18.83 23.61
N TRP A 19 1.18 -19.91 22.95
CA TRP A 19 0.33 -20.75 22.09
C TRP A 19 -0.70 -21.59 22.85
N PHE A 20 -0.47 -21.90 24.12
CA PHE A 20 -1.39 -22.75 24.91
C PHE A 20 -2.79 -22.15 25.05
N ASN A 21 -2.88 -20.84 25.28
CA ASN A 21 -4.16 -20.17 25.49
C ASN A 21 -5.04 -20.11 24.22
N PRO A 22 -4.53 -19.70 23.04
CA PRO A 22 -5.24 -19.82 21.76
C PRO A 22 -5.74 -21.24 21.47
N PHE A 23 -4.86 -22.25 21.57
CA PHE A 23 -5.26 -23.63 21.30
C PHE A 23 -6.33 -24.12 22.27
N LYS A 24 -6.25 -23.76 23.57
CA LYS A 24 -7.29 -24.09 24.55
C LYS A 24 -8.64 -23.44 24.22
N ARG A 25 -8.65 -22.27 23.58
CA ARG A 25 -9.86 -21.59 23.10
C ARG A 25 -10.38 -22.14 21.76
N GLY A 26 -9.70 -23.12 21.16
CA GLY A 26 -10.06 -23.70 19.87
C GLY A 26 -9.52 -22.93 18.65
N GLU A 27 -8.64 -21.96 18.87
CA GLU A 27 -7.97 -21.23 17.79
C GLU A 27 -6.80 -22.07 17.26
N MET A 28 -7.07 -22.89 16.25
CA MET A 28 -6.11 -23.84 15.66
C MET A 28 -5.35 -23.28 14.46
N SER A 29 -5.54 -22.00 14.11
CA SER A 29 -4.76 -21.35 13.05
C SER A 29 -3.31 -21.21 13.49
N VAL A 30 -2.40 -21.63 12.62
CA VAL A 30 -0.94 -21.48 12.80
C VAL A 30 -0.39 -20.27 12.04
N GLU A 31 -1.25 -19.57 11.28
CA GLU A 31 -0.87 -18.37 10.56
C GLU A 31 -0.69 -17.21 11.53
N ASP A 32 0.27 -16.33 11.24
CA ASP A 32 0.42 -15.07 11.96
C ASP A 32 -0.90 -14.29 11.85
N GLN A 33 -1.46 -13.90 12.99
CA GLN A 33 -2.57 -12.94 13.01
C GLN A 33 -2.15 -11.64 12.32
N LEU A 34 -3.13 -10.91 11.78
CA LEU A 34 -2.89 -9.61 11.17
C LEU A 34 -2.13 -8.74 12.17
N ARG A 35 -0.85 -8.52 11.89
CA ARG A 35 0.00 -7.68 12.74
C ARG A 35 -0.48 -6.26 12.56
N SER A 36 -0.67 -5.57 13.67
CA SER A 36 -0.80 -4.11 13.69
C SER A 36 0.52 -3.53 13.18
N GLY A 37 0.65 -3.40 11.86
CA GLY A 37 1.72 -2.61 11.26
C GLY A 37 1.57 -1.16 11.72
N GLY A 38 2.69 -0.48 11.93
CA GLY A 38 2.63 0.95 12.21
C GLY A 38 1.92 1.69 11.07
N PRO A 39 1.09 2.71 11.36
CA PRO A 39 0.46 3.49 10.31
C PRO A 39 1.56 4.09 9.44
N SER A 40 1.49 3.81 8.14
CA SER A 40 2.37 4.46 7.18
C SER A 40 2.06 5.96 7.24
N THR A 41 2.97 6.75 7.81
CA THR A 41 2.81 8.20 7.94
C THR A 41 2.71 8.90 6.59
N SER A 42 3.16 8.23 5.51
CA SER A 42 3.07 8.77 4.17
C SER A 42 1.69 8.57 3.52
N ARG A 43 0.93 7.53 3.90
CA ARG A 43 -0.43 7.27 3.41
C ARG A 43 -1.50 7.87 4.33
N SER A 44 -1.32 9.12 4.74
CA SER A 44 -2.40 9.85 5.41
C SER A 44 -3.51 10.20 4.41
N ASP A 45 -4.75 10.28 4.88
CA ASP A 45 -5.89 10.70 4.06
C ASP A 45 -5.65 12.09 3.43
N GLU A 46 -4.93 12.97 4.13
CA GLU A 46 -4.52 14.28 3.64
C GLU A 46 -3.64 14.18 2.38
N ASN A 47 -2.63 13.31 2.39
CA ASN A 47 -1.74 13.12 1.24
C ASN A 47 -2.47 12.48 0.07
N VAL A 48 -3.40 11.54 0.35
CA VAL A 48 -4.25 10.93 -0.67
C VAL A 48 -5.10 12.00 -1.35
N GLU A 49 -5.71 12.90 -0.59
CA GLU A 49 -6.56 13.96 -1.14
C GLU A 49 -5.74 14.99 -1.92
N LYS A 50 -4.54 15.38 -1.46
CA LYS A 50 -3.64 16.28 -2.22
C LYS A 50 -3.30 15.72 -3.60
N VAL A 51 -2.90 14.44 -3.66
CA VAL A 51 -2.58 13.77 -4.93
C VAL A 51 -3.83 13.64 -5.80
N ARG A 52 -4.99 13.34 -5.21
CA ARG A 52 -6.27 13.28 -5.94
C ARG A 52 -6.60 14.62 -6.60
N GLN A 53 -6.46 15.73 -5.88
CA GLN A 53 -6.76 17.06 -6.41
C GLN A 53 -5.82 17.44 -7.56
N ALA A 54 -4.52 17.19 -7.41
CA ALA A 54 -3.54 17.46 -8.46
C ALA A 54 -3.88 16.71 -9.78
N VAL A 55 -4.33 15.46 -9.68
CA VAL A 55 -4.71 14.65 -10.84
C VAL A 55 -6.09 15.04 -11.41
N LEU A 56 -6.99 15.57 -10.58
CA LEU A 56 -8.30 16.03 -11.01
C LEU A 56 -8.19 17.32 -11.84
N GLU A 57 -7.26 18.20 -11.46
CA GLU A 57 -6.94 19.45 -12.16
C GLU A 57 -6.28 19.18 -13.53
N ASP A 58 -5.25 18.32 -13.56
CA ASP A 58 -4.67 17.81 -14.80
C ASP A 58 -4.44 16.30 -14.71
N ARG A 59 -4.95 15.55 -15.68
CA ARG A 59 -4.82 14.07 -15.76
C ARG A 59 -3.55 13.60 -16.45
N ARG A 60 -2.74 14.52 -16.98
CA ARG A 60 -1.51 14.22 -17.74
C ARG A 60 -0.17 14.31 -16.98
N PRO A 61 -0.04 14.85 -15.77
CA PRO A 61 1.27 15.10 -15.19
C PRO A 61 2.01 13.81 -14.88
N ALA A 62 3.35 13.90 -14.94
CA ALA A 62 4.25 12.88 -14.44
C ALA A 62 4.21 12.82 -12.91
N ILE A 63 4.63 11.69 -12.34
CA ILE A 63 4.72 11.56 -10.87
C ILE A 63 5.65 12.63 -10.29
N ASP A 64 6.73 12.98 -11.00
CA ASP A 64 7.66 14.04 -10.57
C ASP A 64 6.96 15.39 -10.41
N GLU A 65 6.11 15.78 -11.37
CA GLU A 65 5.32 17.02 -11.28
C GLU A 65 4.31 16.97 -10.13
N ILE A 66 3.66 15.82 -9.92
CA ILE A 66 2.75 15.62 -8.78
C ILE A 66 3.51 15.78 -7.45
N THR A 67 4.74 15.28 -7.36
CA THR A 67 5.55 15.42 -6.13
C THR A 67 5.92 16.86 -5.85
N GLU A 68 6.23 17.64 -6.89
CA GLU A 68 6.54 19.07 -6.76
C GLU A 68 5.30 19.87 -6.32
N ILE A 69 4.12 19.56 -6.89
CA ILE A 69 2.85 20.23 -6.56
C ILE A 69 2.41 19.90 -5.13
N THR A 70 2.49 18.63 -4.74
CA THR A 70 1.90 18.16 -3.47
C THR A 70 2.87 18.15 -2.29
N GLY A 71 4.18 18.21 -2.56
CA GLY A 71 5.24 18.01 -1.56
C GLY A 71 5.31 16.58 -1.00
N VAL A 72 4.54 15.65 -1.58
CA VAL A 72 4.51 14.24 -1.19
C VAL A 72 5.65 13.49 -1.88
N SER A 73 6.23 12.51 -1.20
CA SER A 73 7.34 11.74 -1.77
C SER A 73 6.89 10.94 -3.00
N TRP A 74 7.81 10.77 -3.95
CA TRP A 74 7.57 10.06 -5.20
C TRP A 74 6.96 8.67 -5.02
N SER A 75 7.52 7.88 -4.10
CA SER A 75 7.02 6.53 -3.81
C SER A 75 5.61 6.53 -3.26
N THR A 76 5.25 7.55 -2.46
CA THR A 76 3.91 7.71 -1.92
C THR A 76 2.94 8.12 -3.01
N CYS A 77 3.29 9.11 -3.84
CA CYS A 77 2.49 9.49 -5.01
C CYS A 77 2.21 8.29 -5.92
N GLN A 78 3.24 7.49 -6.23
CA GLN A 78 3.08 6.28 -7.04
C GLN A 78 2.07 5.31 -6.42
N ARG A 79 2.19 5.01 -5.13
CA ARG A 79 1.29 4.09 -4.44
C ARG A 79 -0.12 4.63 -4.33
N VAL A 80 -0.29 5.91 -4.02
CA VAL A 80 -1.61 6.56 -3.99
C VAL A 80 -2.30 6.44 -5.34
N LEU A 81 -1.58 6.72 -6.44
CA LEU A 81 -2.14 6.59 -7.78
C LEU A 81 -2.56 5.16 -8.09
N THR A 82 -1.74 4.15 -7.78
CA THR A 82 -2.01 2.76 -8.20
C THR A 82 -2.87 1.94 -7.24
N GLU A 83 -2.70 2.13 -5.93
CA GLU A 83 -3.35 1.32 -4.89
C GLU A 83 -4.58 2.03 -4.29
N ASP A 84 -4.51 3.34 -4.03
CA ASP A 84 -5.61 4.06 -3.35
C ASP A 84 -6.64 4.62 -4.35
N LEU A 85 -6.17 5.20 -5.45
CA LEU A 85 -7.00 5.76 -6.52
C LEU A 85 -7.28 4.77 -7.66
N MET A 86 -6.61 3.60 -7.64
CA MET A 86 -6.74 2.54 -8.66
C MET A 86 -6.54 3.02 -10.10
N MET A 87 -5.68 4.02 -10.30
CA MET A 87 -5.39 4.62 -11.60
C MET A 87 -4.28 3.87 -12.33
N LYS A 88 -4.32 3.93 -13.66
CA LYS A 88 -3.28 3.38 -14.54
C LYS A 88 -2.89 4.44 -15.56
N ARG A 89 -1.59 4.49 -15.89
CA ARG A 89 -1.10 5.35 -16.97
C ARG A 89 -1.56 4.78 -18.31
N VAL A 90 -2.25 5.60 -19.09
CA VAL A 90 -2.71 5.27 -20.45
C VAL A 90 -2.12 6.26 -21.42
N ALA A 91 -1.58 5.78 -22.55
CA ALA A 91 -1.07 6.66 -23.58
C ALA A 91 -2.19 7.47 -24.22
N ALA A 92 -1.94 8.76 -24.48
CA ALA A 92 -2.88 9.60 -25.22
C ALA A 92 -3.08 9.05 -26.64
N LYS A 93 -4.32 9.12 -27.15
CA LYS A 93 -4.61 8.79 -28.55
C LYS A 93 -4.16 9.94 -29.44
N PHE A 94 -3.48 9.61 -30.54
CA PHE A 94 -3.14 10.60 -31.56
C PHE A 94 -4.42 11.07 -32.28
N VAL A 95 -4.53 12.38 -32.47
CA VAL A 95 -5.65 13.02 -33.20
C VAL A 95 -5.05 13.73 -34.41
N SER A 96 -5.49 13.37 -35.62
CA SER A 96 -4.84 13.76 -36.88
C SER A 96 -5.00 15.23 -37.25
N ARG A 97 -6.03 15.91 -36.75
CA ARG A 97 -6.29 17.32 -37.02
C ARG A 97 -6.91 17.98 -35.78
N LEU A 98 -6.44 19.16 -35.43
CA LEU A 98 -7.13 20.04 -34.50
C LEU A 98 -8.38 20.59 -35.18
N LEU A 99 -9.55 20.38 -34.56
CA LEU A 99 -10.80 20.96 -35.03
C LEU A 99 -10.82 22.44 -34.62
N THR A 100 -10.33 23.31 -35.50
CA THR A 100 -10.52 24.75 -35.42
C THR A 100 -11.76 25.14 -36.23
N GLU A 101 -12.50 26.17 -35.82
CA GLU A 101 -13.51 26.77 -36.71
C GLU A 101 -12.78 27.32 -37.95
N GLU A 102 -13.25 26.95 -39.15
CA GLU A 102 -12.69 27.49 -40.40
C GLU A 102 -13.00 28.99 -40.50
N PRO A 103 -12.09 29.79 -41.08
CA PRO A 103 -12.20 31.25 -41.12
C PRO A 103 -13.39 31.76 -41.95
#